data_AF-A0A9D4XQJ0-F1
#
_entry.id   AF-A0A9D4XQJ0-F1
#
_cell.length_a   1.000
_cell.length_b   1.000
_cell.length_c   1.000
_cell.angle_alpha   90.00
_cell.angle_beta   90.00
_cell.angle_gamma   90.00
#
_symmetry.space_group_name_H-M   'P 1'
#
loop_
_entity.id
_entity.type
_entity.pdbx_description
1 polymer ?
#
loop_
_entity_poly.entity_id
_entity_poly.type
_entity_poly.pdbx_seq_one_letter_code
_entity_poly.pdbx_strand_id
1 'polypeptide(L)'
;MFGPGIWVFDPYRLTGRVQSVNPAWGVDGLDPFIPGGITSHHIAVGTFGILAGLFHIAVGTLGILAFYDYIRNNPEKWGLFRADSMDNGDGIMVDVPFLRAKLKYSVEQVGVIVEFYGSELHGVSYSDPAIVKKYARHAQLGEIFELDRATLKSDGVFRSSPRGWFNFGHASFALLFFFGHIRHGHIDIKSS
;
A
#
# COMPACT_ATOMS: atom_id res chain seq x y z
N MET A 1 17.66 -8.48 26.74
CA MET A 1 17.25 -8.68 25.34
C MET A 1 18.51 -8.80 24.49
N PHE A 2 18.56 -9.72 23.53
CA PHE A 2 19.75 -10.01 22.70
C PHE A 2 19.42 -9.74 21.23
N GLY A 3 20.30 -9.01 20.53
CA GLY A 3 20.12 -8.64 19.12
C GLY A 3 20.08 -7.12 18.88
N PRO A 4 20.17 -6.70 17.60
CA PRO A 4 20.34 -5.28 17.24
C PRO A 4 19.05 -4.45 17.34
N GLY A 5 17.88 -5.06 17.46
CA GLY A 5 16.58 -4.38 17.40
C GLY A 5 16.00 -4.35 15.98
N ILE A 6 15.10 -3.41 15.71
CA ILE A 6 14.42 -3.24 14.40
C ILE A 6 14.55 -1.81 13.90
N TRP A 7 14.24 -1.57 12.62
CA TRP A 7 14.23 -0.24 12.04
C TRP A 7 13.01 0.56 12.52
N VAL A 8 13.23 1.76 13.04
CA VAL A 8 12.20 2.70 13.52
C VAL A 8 12.50 4.09 12.98
N PHE A 9 11.47 4.91 12.78
CA PHE A 9 11.58 6.27 12.25
C PHE A 9 10.52 7.20 12.89
N ASP A 10 10.77 8.51 12.87
CA ASP A 10 9.78 9.51 13.27
C ASP A 10 8.61 9.59 12.27
N PRO A 11 7.45 10.17 12.62
CA PRO A 11 6.28 10.20 11.74
C PRO A 11 6.51 10.77 10.33
N TYR A 12 7.51 11.64 10.15
CA TYR A 12 7.87 12.25 8.86
C TYR A 12 9.01 11.52 8.13
N ARG A 13 9.52 10.42 8.70
CA ARG A 13 10.58 9.57 8.14
C ARG A 13 11.91 10.29 7.89
N LEU A 14 12.24 11.27 8.72
CA LEU A 14 13.46 12.07 8.59
C LEU A 14 14.64 11.47 9.37
N THR A 15 14.37 10.69 10.41
CA THR A 15 15.35 10.24 11.42
C THR A 15 15.29 8.72 11.66
N GLY A 16 15.29 7.94 10.57
CA GLY A 16 15.29 6.48 10.63
C GLY A 16 16.58 5.87 11.19
N ARG A 17 16.47 4.91 12.11
CA ARG A 17 17.60 4.15 12.67
C ARG A 17 17.18 2.80 13.23
N VAL A 18 18.15 1.93 13.49
CA VAL A 18 17.91 0.68 14.21
C VAL A 18 17.82 0.98 15.72
N GLN A 19 16.79 0.46 16.39
CA GLN A 19 16.60 0.65 17.83
C GLN A 19 15.95 -0.59 18.47
N SER A 20 16.28 -0.83 19.74
CA SER A 20 15.55 -1.79 20.59
C SER A 20 14.16 -1.24 20.94
N VAL A 21 13.16 -2.11 20.88
CA VAL A 21 11.75 -1.74 21.10
C VAL A 21 11.20 -2.52 22.29
N ASN A 22 10.56 -1.81 23.22
CA ASN A 22 9.86 -2.43 24.34
C ASN A 22 8.46 -2.88 23.90
N PRO A 23 7.94 -4.01 24.42
CA PRO A 23 6.60 -4.50 24.08
C PRO A 23 5.52 -3.57 24.60
N ALA A 24 4.50 -3.34 23.78
CA ALA A 24 3.26 -2.65 24.16
C ALA A 24 2.15 -3.67 24.39
N TRP A 25 1.61 -3.72 25.61
CA TRP A 25 0.57 -4.67 26.02
C TRP A 25 -0.84 -4.07 26.07
N GLY A 26 -0.97 -2.75 25.91
CA GLY A 26 -2.25 -2.07 25.86
C GLY A 26 -2.89 -2.13 24.48
N VAL A 27 -3.97 -1.37 24.31
CA VAL A 27 -4.68 -1.22 23.02
C VAL A 27 -3.82 -0.55 21.96
N ASP A 28 -2.82 0.23 22.39
CA ASP A 28 -1.79 0.83 21.54
C ASP A 28 -0.92 -0.22 20.82
N GLY A 29 -0.78 -1.41 21.40
CA GLY A 29 -0.10 -2.54 20.75
C GLY A 29 -0.84 -3.09 19.53
N LEU A 30 -2.10 -2.69 19.29
CA LEU A 30 -2.86 -3.03 18.09
C LEU A 30 -2.75 -1.98 16.98
N ASP A 31 -2.18 -0.81 17.27
CA ASP A 31 -1.93 0.21 16.26
C ASP A 31 -0.79 -0.24 15.33
N PRO A 32 -1.03 -0.39 14.01
CA PRO A 32 -0.01 -0.84 13.06
C PRO A 32 1.20 0.10 12.94
N PHE A 33 1.13 1.32 13.48
CA PHE A 33 2.23 2.29 13.47
C PHE A 33 3.03 2.32 14.78
N ILE A 34 2.61 1.56 15.81
CA ILE A 34 3.33 1.46 17.08
C ILE A 34 4.19 0.20 17.08
N PRO A 35 5.54 0.31 17.02
CA PRO A 35 6.41 -0.86 16.86
C PRO A 35 6.40 -1.80 18.08
N GLY A 36 6.00 -1.30 19.26
CA GLY A 36 5.85 -2.12 20.47
C GLY A 36 4.84 -3.25 20.33
N GLY A 37 3.84 -3.09 19.45
CA GLY A 37 2.87 -4.14 19.11
C GLY A 37 3.50 -5.34 18.41
N ILE A 38 4.54 -5.11 17.61
CA ILE A 38 5.29 -6.20 16.94
C ILE A 38 5.96 -7.07 18.00
N THR A 39 6.63 -6.46 18.97
CA THR A 39 7.34 -7.20 20.02
C THR A 39 6.38 -8.00 20.91
N SER A 40 5.27 -7.39 21.36
CA SER A 40 4.27 -8.10 22.19
C SER A 40 3.57 -9.21 21.40
N HIS A 41 3.24 -8.99 20.13
CA HIS A 41 2.68 -10.01 19.24
C HIS A 41 3.58 -11.24 19.12
N HIS A 42 4.89 -11.06 18.89
CA HIS A 42 5.83 -12.18 18.77
C HIS A 42 5.94 -12.98 20.07
N ILE A 43 5.97 -12.29 21.23
CA ILE A 43 5.99 -12.96 22.54
C ILE A 43 4.70 -13.77 22.72
N ALA A 44 3.54 -13.15 22.50
CA ALA A 44 2.25 -13.79 22.68
C ALA A 44 2.07 -15.00 21.75
N VAL A 45 2.21 -14.81 20.44
CA VAL A 45 2.05 -15.88 19.44
C VAL A 45 3.08 -16.99 19.65
N GLY A 46 4.30 -16.66 20.05
CA GLY A 46 5.33 -17.65 20.40
C GLY A 46 4.91 -18.55 21.58
N THR A 47 4.42 -17.96 22.67
CA THR A 47 3.92 -18.72 23.83
C THR A 47 2.70 -19.56 23.45
N PHE A 48 1.73 -19.00 22.72
CA PHE A 48 0.56 -19.74 22.26
C PHE A 48 0.92 -20.91 21.34
N GLY A 49 1.86 -20.72 20.41
CA GLY A 49 2.33 -21.76 19.50
C GLY A 49 2.96 -22.95 20.22
N ILE A 50 3.76 -22.70 21.28
CA ILE A 50 4.34 -23.77 22.10
C ILE A 50 3.25 -24.56 22.83
N LEU A 51 2.29 -23.88 23.46
CA LEU A 51 1.20 -24.55 24.17
C LEU A 51 0.31 -25.37 23.22
N ALA A 52 -0.04 -24.80 22.07
CA ALA A 52 -0.82 -25.51 21.04
C ALA A 52 -0.06 -26.72 20.50
N GLY A 53 1.25 -26.59 20.26
CA GLY A 53 2.11 -27.69 19.82
C GLY A 53 2.18 -28.83 20.85
N LEU A 54 2.40 -28.49 22.13
CA LEU A 54 2.39 -29.49 23.21
C LEU A 54 1.02 -30.16 23.37
N PHE A 55 -0.07 -29.40 23.23
CA PHE A 55 -1.42 -29.95 23.22
C PHE A 55 -1.61 -30.96 22.08
N HIS A 56 -1.20 -30.62 20.86
CA HIS A 56 -1.28 -31.53 19.70
C HIS A 56 -0.37 -32.76 19.82
N ILE A 57 0.75 -32.69 20.55
CA ILE A 57 1.59 -33.86 20.85
C ILE A 57 0.92 -34.75 21.91
N ALA A 58 0.27 -34.15 22.90
CA ALA A 58 -0.36 -34.87 24.01
C ALA A 58 -1.71 -35.51 23.65
N VAL A 59 -2.44 -34.94 22.69
CA VAL A 59 -3.78 -35.40 22.29
C VAL A 59 -3.72 -35.99 20.88
N GLY A 60 -3.91 -37.30 20.76
CA GLY A 60 -4.08 -37.97 19.45
C GLY A 60 -5.30 -37.41 18.71
N THR A 61 -5.25 -37.35 17.38
CA THR A 61 -6.31 -36.79 16.52
C THR A 61 -7.62 -37.58 16.69
N LEU A 62 -8.48 -37.14 17.62
CA LEU A 62 -9.72 -37.83 17.97
C LEU A 62 -10.94 -37.00 17.52
N GLY A 63 -11.66 -37.54 16.53
CA GLY A 63 -13.14 -37.54 16.40
C GLY A 63 -13.93 -36.24 16.27
N ILE A 64 -13.39 -35.07 16.61
CA ILE A 64 -14.14 -33.80 16.63
C ILE A 64 -14.48 -33.29 15.23
N LEU A 65 -13.69 -33.64 14.20
CA LEU A 65 -14.00 -33.31 12.81
C LEU A 65 -15.28 -33.99 12.29
N ALA A 66 -15.63 -35.18 12.79
CA ALA A 66 -16.84 -35.90 12.37
C ALA A 66 -18.15 -35.21 12.80
N PHE A 67 -18.10 -34.34 13.81
CA PHE A 67 -19.26 -33.57 14.27
C PHE A 67 -19.61 -32.39 13.35
N TYR A 68 -18.61 -31.79 12.70
CA TYR A 68 -18.81 -30.69 11.73
C TYR A 68 -19.44 -31.19 10.41
N ASP A 69 -19.12 -32.41 9.98
CA ASP A 69 -19.75 -33.04 8.80
C ASP A 69 -21.25 -33.27 9.01
N TYR A 70 -21.70 -33.52 10.24
CA TYR A 70 -23.13 -33.67 10.56
C TYR A 70 -23.92 -32.35 10.44
N ILE A 71 -23.32 -31.21 10.81
CA ILE A 71 -23.98 -29.89 10.71
C ILE A 71 -23.94 -29.33 9.28
N ARG A 72 -22.92 -29.67 8.49
CA ARG A 72 -22.78 -29.26 7.08
C ARG A 72 -23.81 -29.91 6.16
N ASN A 73 -24.22 -31.15 6.45
CA ASN A 73 -25.19 -31.91 5.65
C ASN A 73 -26.66 -31.56 5.94
N ASN A 74 -26.92 -30.44 6.60
CA ASN A 74 -28.26 -29.96 6.86
C ASN A 74 -28.77 -29.14 5.65
N PRO A 75 -29.79 -29.60 4.91
CA PRO A 75 -30.24 -29.00 3.64
C PRO A 75 -30.94 -27.63 3.79
N GLU A 76 -31.04 -27.07 4.99
CA GLU A 76 -31.81 -25.85 5.28
C GLU A 76 -30.91 -24.65 5.65
N LYS A 77 -30.13 -24.14 4.69
CA LYS A 77 -29.62 -22.76 4.71
C LYS A 77 -29.81 -22.10 3.35
N TRP A 78 -31.07 -21.81 3.03
CA TRP A 78 -31.51 -20.76 2.11
C TRP A 78 -30.84 -19.43 2.55
N GLY A 79 -30.21 -18.60 1.71
CA GLY A 79 -30.55 -18.20 0.34
C GLY A 79 -31.12 -16.78 0.36
N LEU A 80 -30.27 -15.74 0.35
CA LEU A 80 -30.50 -14.32 -0.01
C LEU A 80 -29.17 -13.59 0.31
N PHE A 81 -28.47 -12.91 -0.60
CA PHE A 81 -28.89 -11.68 -1.25
C PHE A 81 -28.41 -11.60 -2.71
N ARG A 82 -29.27 -11.00 -3.53
CA ARG A 82 -29.12 -10.66 -4.94
C ARG A 82 -28.09 -9.53 -5.07
N ALA A 83 -27.20 -9.64 -6.05
CA ALA A 83 -26.37 -8.53 -6.50
C ALA A 83 -27.19 -7.65 -7.44
N ASP A 84 -27.40 -6.39 -7.06
CA ASP A 84 -27.97 -5.36 -7.93
C ASP A 84 -26.84 -4.45 -8.47
N SER A 85 -27.02 -4.02 -9.72
CA SER A 85 -26.18 -3.04 -10.43
C SER A 85 -26.40 -1.64 -9.85
N MET A 86 -25.32 -0.90 -9.62
CA MET A 86 -25.35 0.56 -9.45
C MET A 86 -24.78 1.19 -10.73
N ASP A 87 -25.62 1.31 -11.74
CA ASP A 87 -25.43 2.17 -12.90
C ASP A 87 -26.36 3.38 -12.79
N ASN A 88 -25.83 4.49 -12.26
CA ASN A 88 -26.07 5.82 -12.81
C ASN A 88 -25.28 6.88 -12.04
N GLY A 89 -24.37 7.52 -12.77
CA GLY A 89 -23.62 8.68 -12.33
C GLY A 89 -22.86 9.23 -13.53
N ASP A 90 -23.55 10.07 -14.30
CA ASP A 90 -22.96 10.87 -15.37
C ASP A 90 -21.75 11.66 -14.84
N GLY A 91 -20.56 11.21 -15.21
CA GLY A 91 -19.30 11.88 -14.94
C GLY A 91 -18.71 12.45 -16.23
N ILE A 92 -19.26 13.56 -16.70
CA ILE A 92 -18.59 14.41 -17.70
C ILE A 92 -17.61 15.32 -16.95
N MET A 93 -16.31 15.25 -17.26
CA MET A 93 -15.42 16.40 -17.13
C MET A 93 -14.31 16.37 -18.20
N VAL A 94 -14.52 17.13 -19.28
CA VAL A 94 -13.83 18.39 -19.65
C VAL A 94 -12.53 18.15 -20.44
N ASP A 95 -12.64 18.41 -21.73
CA ASP A 95 -11.58 18.44 -22.72
C ASP A 95 -10.57 19.58 -22.44
N VAL A 96 -9.33 19.40 -22.90
CA VAL A 96 -8.26 20.41 -22.85
C VAL A 96 -8.29 21.20 -24.16
N PRO A 97 -8.72 22.47 -24.19
CA PRO A 97 -8.79 23.19 -25.45
C PRO A 97 -7.39 23.57 -25.95
N PHE A 98 -6.92 22.89 -26.99
CA PHE A 98 -5.75 23.25 -27.80
C PHE A 98 -6.10 24.30 -28.88
N LEU A 99 -6.79 25.40 -28.50
CA LEU A 99 -7.10 26.46 -29.46
C LEU A 99 -6.60 27.82 -28.96
N ARG A 100 -5.43 28.20 -29.48
CA ARG A 100 -4.69 29.44 -29.17
C ARG A 100 -5.39 30.74 -29.63
N ALA A 101 -6.51 30.64 -30.36
CA ALA A 101 -7.12 31.77 -31.06
C ALA A 101 -8.03 32.67 -30.21
N LYS A 102 -8.41 32.30 -28.98
CA LYS A 102 -9.28 33.12 -28.09
C LYS A 102 -8.92 33.02 -26.59
N LEU A 103 -7.64 32.88 -26.24
CA LEU A 103 -7.24 32.87 -24.82
C LEU A 103 -7.30 34.29 -24.24
N LYS A 104 -8.21 34.53 -23.28
CA LYS A 104 -8.33 35.78 -22.51
C LYS A 104 -7.41 35.84 -21.28
N TYR A 105 -6.74 34.73 -20.95
CA TYR A 105 -5.95 34.53 -19.73
C TYR A 105 -4.63 33.79 -20.02
N SER A 106 -3.95 34.11 -21.13
CA SER A 106 -2.62 33.57 -21.37
C SER A 106 -1.61 34.18 -20.39
N VAL A 107 -0.54 33.45 -20.06
CA VAL A 107 0.57 33.95 -19.20
C VAL A 107 1.12 35.27 -19.74
N GLU A 108 1.17 35.40 -21.07
CA GLU A 108 1.58 36.61 -21.79
C GLU A 108 0.61 37.79 -21.59
N GLN A 109 -0.69 37.54 -21.48
CA GLN A 109 -1.72 38.58 -21.33
C GLN A 109 -1.91 39.01 -19.87
N VAL A 110 -1.73 38.08 -18.93
CA VAL A 110 -1.93 38.32 -17.49
C VAL A 110 -0.65 38.82 -16.81
N GLY A 111 0.53 38.55 -17.37
CA GLY A 111 1.81 39.00 -16.81
C GLY A 111 2.19 38.24 -15.53
N VAL A 112 2.06 36.91 -15.56
CA VAL A 112 2.39 36.06 -14.38
C VAL A 112 3.90 36.02 -14.17
N ILE A 113 4.33 36.20 -12.92
CA ILE A 113 5.72 36.12 -12.48
C ILE A 113 5.86 34.89 -11.57
N VAL A 114 6.99 34.19 -11.69
CA VAL A 114 7.37 33.10 -10.78
C VAL A 114 8.50 33.60 -9.90
N GLU A 115 8.33 33.51 -8.60
CA GLU A 115 9.36 33.82 -7.60
C GLU A 115 9.64 32.58 -6.76
N PHE A 116 10.92 32.27 -6.56
CA PHE A 116 11.35 31.09 -5.83
C PHE A 116 11.80 31.44 -4.41
N TYR A 117 11.33 30.66 -3.44
CA TYR A 117 11.75 30.76 -2.05
C TYR A 117 12.39 29.45 -1.61
N GLY A 118 13.60 29.56 -1.05
CA GLY A 118 14.38 28.44 -0.51
C GLY A 118 15.32 27.79 -1.54
N SER A 119 16.27 27.00 -1.01
CA SER A 119 17.24 26.22 -1.80
C SER A 119 18.04 27.09 -2.79
N GLU A 120 18.41 26.51 -3.92
CA GLU A 120 19.34 27.06 -4.92
C GLU A 120 18.82 28.29 -5.68
N LEU A 121 17.52 28.39 -5.92
CA LEU A 121 16.91 29.51 -6.67
C LEU A 121 16.31 30.60 -5.78
N HIS A 122 16.67 30.64 -4.49
CA HIS A 122 16.09 31.60 -3.53
C HIS A 122 16.24 33.06 -3.99
N GLY A 123 15.12 33.78 -4.08
CA GLY A 123 15.07 35.20 -4.44
C GLY A 123 15.19 35.47 -5.94
N VAL A 124 15.20 34.44 -6.78
CA VAL A 124 15.16 34.59 -8.23
C VAL A 124 13.70 34.71 -8.67
N SER A 125 13.42 35.72 -9.49
CA SER A 125 12.12 35.91 -10.13
C SER A 125 12.24 35.89 -11.65
N TYR A 126 11.29 35.24 -12.31
CA TYR A 126 11.18 35.19 -13.77
C TYR A 126 9.84 35.73 -14.22
N SER A 127 9.87 36.65 -15.18
CA SER A 127 8.69 37.20 -15.87
C SER A 127 8.54 36.70 -17.30
N ASP A 128 9.55 35.99 -17.84
CA ASP A 128 9.50 35.45 -19.20
C ASP A 128 8.41 34.37 -19.33
N PRO A 129 7.44 34.51 -20.25
CA PRO A 129 6.31 33.58 -20.35
C PRO A 129 6.72 32.12 -20.66
N ALA A 130 7.82 31.89 -21.37
CA ALA A 130 8.26 30.53 -21.69
C ALA A 130 8.84 29.83 -20.45
N ILE A 131 9.66 30.54 -19.68
CA ILE A 131 10.22 30.06 -18.42
C ILE A 131 9.12 29.86 -17.37
N VAL A 132 8.20 30.82 -17.24
CA VAL A 132 7.06 30.73 -16.32
C VAL A 132 6.20 29.50 -16.62
N LYS A 133 5.87 29.25 -17.89
CA LYS A 133 5.10 28.05 -18.29
C LYS A 133 5.86 26.75 -18.03
N LYS A 134 7.19 26.74 -18.21
CA LYS A 134 8.03 25.57 -17.93
C LYS A 134 7.94 25.22 -16.45
N TYR A 135 8.20 26.16 -15.55
CA TYR A 135 8.13 25.91 -14.11
C TYR A 135 6.71 25.64 -13.63
N ALA A 136 5.71 26.31 -14.19
CA ALA A 136 4.31 26.02 -13.89
C ALA A 136 3.93 24.56 -14.20
N ARG A 137 4.39 24.00 -15.34
CA ARG A 137 4.17 22.58 -15.67
C ARG A 137 4.90 21.63 -14.73
N HIS A 138 6.10 21.98 -14.28
CA HIS A 138 6.83 21.16 -13.32
C HIS A 138 6.21 21.21 -11.92
N ALA A 139 5.72 22.38 -11.49
CA ALA A 139 5.04 22.55 -10.21
C ALA A 139 3.74 21.73 -10.08
N GLN A 140 3.11 21.35 -11.21
CA GLN A 140 1.96 20.43 -11.20
C GLN A 140 2.30 19.05 -10.62
N LEU A 141 3.57 18.64 -10.67
CA LEU A 141 4.04 17.37 -10.13
C LEU A 141 4.52 17.47 -8.67
N GLY A 142 4.39 18.64 -8.05
CA GLY A 142 4.86 18.94 -6.69
C GLY A 142 6.13 19.78 -6.70
N GLU A 143 7.00 19.53 -5.73
CA GLU A 143 8.27 20.25 -5.58
C GLU A 143 9.21 20.00 -6.77
N ILE A 144 9.91 21.05 -7.20
CA ILE A 144 10.76 21.03 -8.38
C ILE A 144 12.20 20.74 -7.94
N PHE A 145 12.79 19.71 -8.54
CA PHE A 145 14.18 19.31 -8.30
C PHE A 145 14.99 19.35 -9.61
N GLU A 146 16.28 19.59 -9.48
CA GLU A 146 17.22 19.31 -10.56
C GLU A 146 17.54 17.80 -10.57
N LEU A 147 17.36 17.18 -11.74
CA LEU A 147 17.56 15.74 -11.92
C LEU A 147 18.63 15.51 -12.98
N ASP A 148 19.72 14.85 -12.60
CA ASP A 148 20.73 14.38 -13.55
C ASP A 148 20.17 13.23 -14.40
N ARG A 149 20.14 13.45 -15.71
CA ARG A 149 19.72 12.44 -16.70
C ARG A 149 20.87 11.76 -17.42
N ALA A 150 22.08 12.31 -17.34
CA ALA A 150 23.22 11.84 -18.12
C ALA A 150 23.81 10.56 -17.53
N THR A 151 23.97 10.48 -16.20
CA THR A 151 24.66 9.35 -15.54
C THR A 151 24.03 8.00 -15.86
N LEU A 152 22.69 7.91 -15.78
CA LEU A 152 21.95 6.67 -16.01
C LEU A 152 21.22 6.61 -17.36
N LYS A 153 21.44 7.60 -18.24
CA LYS A 153 20.72 7.74 -19.52
C LYS A 153 19.20 7.63 -19.34
N SER A 154 18.65 8.35 -18.35
CA SER A 154 17.24 8.23 -18.01
C SER A 154 16.35 8.82 -19.10
N ASP A 155 15.29 8.09 -19.46
CA ASP A 155 14.38 8.37 -20.58
C ASP A 155 13.27 9.39 -20.24
N GLY A 156 13.15 9.77 -18.97
CA GLY A 156 12.14 10.72 -18.48
C GLY A 156 10.77 10.09 -18.19
N VAL A 157 10.66 8.75 -18.16
CA VAL A 157 9.41 8.04 -17.83
C VAL A 157 9.44 7.52 -16.39
N PHE A 158 8.31 7.64 -15.67
CA PHE A 158 8.20 7.14 -14.30
C PHE A 158 8.36 5.62 -14.21
N ARG A 159 8.86 5.16 -13.04
CA ARG A 159 9.02 3.75 -12.69
C ARG A 159 8.31 3.44 -11.37
N SER A 160 7.90 2.20 -11.18
CA SER A 160 7.31 1.73 -9.92
C SER A 160 8.39 1.45 -8.86
N SER A 161 8.00 1.51 -7.58
CA SER A 161 8.92 1.27 -6.45
C SER A 161 8.95 -0.20 -6.02
N PRO A 162 9.95 -0.63 -5.22
CA PRO A 162 9.98 -1.96 -4.62
C PRO A 162 8.71 -2.30 -3.80
N ARG A 163 8.09 -1.29 -3.16
CA ARG A 163 6.80 -1.47 -2.46
C ARG A 163 5.69 -1.87 -3.44
N GLY A 164 5.65 -1.24 -4.62
CA GLY A 164 4.68 -1.59 -5.66
C GLY A 164 4.87 -3.01 -6.17
N TRP A 165 6.12 -3.40 -6.46
CA TRP A 165 6.45 -4.75 -6.90
C TRP A 165 6.17 -5.82 -5.85
N PHE A 166 6.50 -5.55 -4.58
CA PHE A 166 6.20 -6.44 -3.46
C PHE A 166 4.69 -6.70 -3.37
N ASN A 167 3.87 -5.65 -3.42
CA ASN A 167 2.41 -5.76 -3.35
C ASN A 167 1.84 -6.54 -4.53
N PHE A 168 2.26 -6.22 -5.75
CA PHE A 168 1.81 -6.91 -6.96
C PHE A 168 2.12 -8.41 -6.91
N GLY A 169 3.36 -8.76 -6.52
CA GLY A 169 3.78 -10.15 -6.39
C GLY A 169 2.95 -10.92 -5.36
N HIS A 170 2.81 -10.38 -4.15
CA HIS A 170 2.06 -11.04 -3.07
C HIS A 170 0.58 -11.18 -3.39
N ALA A 171 -0.06 -10.16 -3.97
CA ALA A 171 -1.46 -10.24 -4.37
C ALA A 171 -1.68 -11.32 -5.44
N SER A 172 -0.79 -11.39 -6.45
CA SER A 172 -0.86 -12.38 -7.52
C SER A 172 -0.65 -13.80 -6.99
N PHE A 173 0.37 -14.02 -6.16
CA PHE A 173 0.64 -15.34 -5.59
C PHE A 173 -0.44 -15.78 -4.60
N ALA A 174 -0.96 -14.88 -3.75
CA ALA A 174 -2.05 -15.23 -2.84
C ALA A 174 -3.28 -15.76 -3.61
N LEU A 175 -3.61 -15.18 -4.75
CA LEU A 175 -4.69 -15.66 -5.62
C LEU A 175 -4.38 -17.04 -6.22
N LEU A 176 -3.14 -17.27 -6.64
CA LEU A 176 -2.71 -18.59 -7.14
C LEU A 176 -2.78 -19.65 -6.03
N PHE A 177 -2.32 -19.33 -4.82
CA PHE A 177 -2.40 -20.22 -3.66
C PHE A 177 -3.86 -20.52 -3.26
N PHE A 178 -4.77 -19.56 -3.39
CA PHE A 178 -6.19 -19.77 -3.14
C PHE A 178 -6.79 -20.83 -4.08
N PHE A 179 -6.57 -20.72 -5.40
CA PHE A 179 -7.04 -21.72 -6.35
C PHE A 179 -6.31 -23.06 -6.21
N GLY A 180 -5.01 -23.03 -5.87
CA GLY A 180 -4.25 -24.22 -5.52
C GLY A 180 -4.88 -24.97 -4.33
N HIS A 181 -5.22 -24.24 -3.27
CA HIS A 181 -5.87 -24.79 -2.08
C HIS A 181 -7.22 -25.44 -2.43
N ILE A 182 -8.08 -24.75 -3.20
CA ILE A 182 -9.38 -25.32 -3.65
C ILE A 182 -9.16 -26.58 -4.46
N ARG A 183 -8.22 -26.55 -5.41
CA ARG A 183 -7.93 -27.70 -6.28
C ARG A 183 -7.46 -28.90 -5.47
N HIS A 184 -6.51 -28.71 -4.56
CA HIS A 184 -5.97 -29.80 -3.74
C HIS A 184 -7.04 -30.35 -2.78
N GLY A 185 -7.81 -29.49 -2.11
CA GLY A 185 -8.91 -29.94 -1.26
C GLY A 185 -9.96 -30.76 -2.03
N HIS A 186 -10.26 -30.40 -3.28
CA HIS A 186 -11.18 -31.19 -4.13
C HIS A 186 -10.60 -32.54 -4.57
N ILE A 187 -9.28 -32.62 -4.82
CA ILE A 187 -8.61 -33.88 -5.16
C ILE A 187 -8.66 -34.82 -3.96
N ASP A 188 -8.33 -34.31 -2.77
CA ASP A 188 -8.28 -35.12 -1.54
C ASP A 188 -9.65 -35.75 -1.23
N ILE A 189 -10.76 -35.00 -1.41
CA ILE A 189 -12.13 -35.49 -1.24
C ILE A 189 -12.51 -36.59 -2.25
N LYS A 190 -11.97 -36.56 -3.47
CA LYS A 190 -12.26 -37.59 -4.50
C LYS A 190 -11.45 -38.87 -4.32
N SER A 191 -10.34 -38.78 -3.59
CA SER A 191 -9.46 -39.93 -3.32
C SER A 191 -9.78 -40.68 -2.03
N SER A 192 -10.66 -40.15 -1.17
CA SER A 192 -11.22 -40.80 0.02
C SER A 192 -12.51 -41.56 -0.29
#